data_AF-A0A528JGL6-F1
#
_entry.id   AF-A0A528JGL6-F1
#
_cell.length_a   1.000
_cell.length_b   1.000
_cell.length_c   1.000
_cell.angle_alpha   90.00
_cell.angle_beta   90.00
_cell.angle_gamma   90.00
#
_symmetry.space_group_name_H-M   'P 1'
#
loop_
_entity.id
_entity.type
_entity.pdbx_description
1 polymer ?
#
loop_
_entity_poly.entity_id
_entity_poly.type
_entity_poly.pdbx_seq_one_letter_code
_entity_poly.pdbx_strand_id
1 'polypeptide(L)'
;GKALLTGPKVLLMDEPSRGIDVGAKADVFRTMRKLSRDGLGILFATSDLDEVMALSDRIAVMSNGKLTGMFDRAEATEAALVAASALGHGPPHTESHAHD
;
A
#
# COMPACT_ATOMS: atom_id res chain seq x y z
N GLY A 1 -9.14 14.94 7.10
CA GLY A 1 -10.03 16.10 7.33
C GLY A 1 -9.79 17.20 6.32
N LYS A 2 -8.79 18.06 6.53
CA LYS A 2 -8.53 19.26 5.71
C LYS A 2 -8.48 19.01 4.20
N ALA A 3 -7.81 17.95 3.76
CA ALA A 3 -7.70 17.61 2.33
C ALA A 3 -9.05 17.32 1.64
N LEU A 4 -10.08 16.91 2.39
CA LEU A 4 -11.41 16.64 1.81
C LEU A 4 -12.21 17.92 1.56
N LEU A 5 -11.86 19.02 2.23
CA LEU A 5 -12.57 20.31 2.10
C LEU A 5 -12.41 20.94 0.71
N THR A 6 -11.45 20.47 -0.09
CA THR A 6 -11.23 20.93 -1.46
C THR A 6 -12.04 20.14 -2.50
N GLY A 7 -12.85 19.16 -2.07
CA GLY A 7 -13.61 18.28 -2.97
C GLY A 7 -12.71 17.51 -3.94
N PRO A 8 -11.65 16.81 -3.47
CA PRO A 8 -10.74 16.11 -4.36
C PRO A 8 -11.44 14.94 -5.06
N LYS A 9 -10.94 14.57 -6.24
CA LYS A 9 -11.33 13.31 -6.92
C LYS A 9 -10.47 12.13 -6.46
N VAL A 10 -9.25 12.41 -6.00
CA VAL A 10 -8.29 11.42 -5.51
C VAL A 10 -7.65 11.93 -4.22
N LEU A 11 -7.55 11.04 -3.23
CA LEU A 11 -6.87 11.28 -1.97
C LEU A 11 -5.61 10.40 -1.89
N LEU A 12 -4.46 11.04 -1.68
CA LEU A 12 -3.18 10.38 -1.44
C LEU A 12 -2.86 10.40 0.05
N MET A 13 -2.45 9.27 0.61
CA MET A 13 -2.11 9.15 2.02
C MET A 13 -0.84 8.33 2.23
N ASP A 14 0.00 8.79 3.15
CA ASP A 14 1.22 8.08 3.55
C ASP A 14 1.06 7.60 4.98
N GLU A 15 1.08 6.28 5.18
CA GLU A 15 0.88 5.59 6.46
C GLU A 15 -0.36 6.10 7.24
N PRO A 16 -1.59 5.86 6.72
CA PRO A 16 -2.81 6.54 7.17
C PRO A 16 -3.25 6.20 8.60
N SER A 17 -2.77 5.09 9.17
CA SER A 17 -3.05 4.67 10.54
C SER A 17 -1.94 5.00 11.53
N ARG A 18 -0.82 5.58 11.07
CA ARG A 18 0.35 5.76 11.93
C ARG A 18 0.04 6.71 13.08
N GLY A 19 0.31 6.25 14.29
CA GLY A 19 0.01 6.99 15.52
C GLY A 19 -1.45 6.92 15.96
N ILE A 20 -2.25 6.04 15.34
CA ILE A 20 -3.62 5.73 15.76
C ILE A 20 -3.60 4.44 16.57
N ASP A 21 -4.33 4.43 17.69
CA ASP A 21 -4.50 3.24 18.50
C ASP A 21 -5.20 2.11 17.70
N VAL A 22 -4.85 0.86 18.00
CA VAL A 22 -5.41 -0.32 17.32
C VAL A 22 -6.94 -0.35 17.40
N GLY A 23 -7.54 0.09 18.52
CA GLY A 23 -8.99 0.18 18.68
C GLY A 23 -9.66 1.25 17.81
N ALA A 24 -8.94 2.34 17.50
CA ALA A 24 -9.45 3.45 16.68
C ALA A 24 -9.19 3.26 15.18
N LYS A 25 -8.29 2.34 14.79
CA LYS A 25 -7.96 1.99 13.40
C LYS A 25 -9.19 1.57 12.59
N ALA A 26 -10.11 0.83 13.21
CA ALA A 26 -11.37 0.39 12.58
C ALA A 26 -12.25 1.55 12.10
N ASP A 27 -12.25 2.68 12.81
CA ASP A 27 -13.04 3.85 12.47
C ASP A 27 -12.49 4.59 11.25
N VAL A 28 -11.16 4.68 11.18
CA VAL A 28 -10.46 5.23 10.00
C VAL A 28 -10.75 4.38 8.78
N PHE A 29 -10.62 3.06 8.92
CA PHE A 29 -10.88 2.10 7.83
C PHE A 29 -12.31 2.20 7.32
N ARG A 30 -13.29 2.30 8.24
CA ARG A 30 -14.70 2.52 7.89
C ARG A 30 -14.89 3.82 7.11
N THR A 31 -14.24 4.89 7.55
CA THR A 31 -14.32 6.21 6.89
C THR A 31 -13.71 6.16 5.48
N MET A 32 -12.54 5.56 5.31
CA MET A 32 -11.90 5.38 4.01
C MET A 32 -12.77 4.58 3.04
N ARG A 33 -13.32 3.45 3.49
CA ARG A 33 -14.24 2.63 2.67
C ARG A 33 -15.49 3.41 2.26
N LYS A 34 -16.05 4.21 3.17
CA LYS A 34 -17.20 5.06 2.84
C LYS A 34 -16.85 6.07 1.76
N LEU A 35 -15.75 6.80 1.93
CA LEU A 35 -15.32 7.81 0.95
C LEU A 35 -15.04 7.19 -0.42
N SER A 36 -14.38 6.03 -0.44
CA SER A 36 -14.15 5.27 -1.68
C SER A 36 -15.46 4.90 -2.37
N ARG A 37 -16.43 4.34 -1.62
CA ARG A 37 -17.76 4.01 -2.13
C ARG A 37 -18.54 5.22 -2.64
N ASP A 38 -18.31 6.39 -2.05
CA ASP A 38 -18.91 7.66 -2.48
C ASP A 38 -18.22 8.24 -3.73
N GLY A 39 -17.28 7.50 -4.34
CA GLY A 39 -16.64 7.83 -5.62
C GLY A 39 -15.28 8.50 -5.50
N LEU A 40 -14.71 8.62 -4.29
CA LEU A 40 -13.38 9.16 -4.09
C LEU A 40 -12.31 8.11 -4.40
N GLY A 41 -11.42 8.36 -5.35
CA GLY A 41 -10.23 7.52 -5.53
C GLY A 41 -9.31 7.64 -4.31
N ILE A 42 -8.86 6.53 -3.75
CA ILE A 42 -7.92 6.54 -2.63
C ILE A 42 -6.69 5.73 -3.02
N LEU A 43 -5.52 6.35 -2.91
CA LEU A 43 -4.22 5.69 -2.99
C LEU A 43 -3.50 5.93 -1.67
N PHE A 44 -3.10 4.86 -1.00
CA PHE A 44 -2.36 4.94 0.24
C PHE A 44 -1.14 4.04 0.20
N ALA A 45 -0.06 4.47 0.84
CA ALA A 45 1.11 3.65 1.12
C ALA A 45 1.07 3.21 2.58
N THR A 46 1.36 1.93 2.83
CA THR A 46 1.55 1.41 4.18
C THR A 46 2.45 0.18 4.15
N SER A 47 3.10 -0.05 5.28
CA SER A 47 3.85 -1.28 5.59
C SER A 47 3.04 -2.30 6.38
N ASP A 48 1.83 -1.96 6.82
CA ASP A 48 0.96 -2.82 7.62
C ASP A 48 0.03 -3.65 6.72
N LEU A 49 0.22 -4.97 6.78
CA LEU A 49 -0.44 -5.90 5.88
C LEU A 49 -1.94 -6.02 6.12
N ASP A 50 -2.38 -5.84 7.37
CA ASP A 50 -3.80 -5.89 7.72
C ASP A 50 -4.56 -4.74 7.04
N GLU A 51 -3.97 -3.56 6.89
CA GLU A 51 -4.62 -2.45 6.17
C GLU A 51 -4.71 -2.73 4.68
N VAL A 52 -3.60 -3.19 4.11
CA VAL A 52 -3.53 -3.53 2.67
C VAL A 52 -4.62 -4.54 2.35
N MET A 53 -4.73 -5.61 3.14
CA MET A 53 -5.72 -6.66 2.94
C MET A 53 -7.15 -6.17 3.21
N ALA A 54 -7.36 -5.33 4.22
CA ALA A 54 -8.69 -4.85 4.60
C ALA A 54 -9.27 -3.77 3.67
N LEU A 55 -8.44 -2.99 2.99
CA LEU A 55 -8.87 -1.75 2.32
C LEU A 55 -8.64 -1.72 0.81
N SER A 56 -7.62 -2.41 0.30
CA SER A 56 -7.19 -2.24 -1.10
C SER A 56 -8.02 -3.06 -2.08
N ASP A 57 -8.50 -2.42 -3.15
CA ASP A 57 -9.05 -3.13 -4.32
C ASP A 57 -7.95 -3.71 -5.21
N ARG A 58 -6.80 -3.01 -5.26
CA ARG A 58 -5.58 -3.39 -5.99
C ARG A 58 -4.37 -3.04 -5.16
N ILE A 59 -3.35 -3.90 -5.22
CA ILE A 59 -2.16 -3.80 -4.38
C ILE A 59 -0.92 -3.79 -5.28
N ALA A 60 -0.10 -2.76 -5.11
CA ALA A 60 1.21 -2.64 -5.74
C ALA A 60 2.27 -2.84 -4.66
N VAL A 61 3.12 -3.86 -4.81
CA VAL A 61 4.21 -4.13 -3.87
C VAL A 61 5.48 -3.49 -4.41
N MET A 62 6.07 -2.59 -3.63
CA MET A 62 7.37 -2.00 -3.92
C MET A 62 8.45 -2.55 -3.00
N SER A 63 9.63 -2.81 -3.56
CA SER A 63 10.82 -3.23 -2.82
C SER A 63 12.08 -2.71 -3.51
N ASN A 64 12.98 -2.10 -2.75
CA ASN A 64 14.21 -1.44 -3.25
C ASN A 64 13.97 -0.52 -4.46
N GLY A 65 12.94 0.33 -4.35
CA GLY A 65 12.59 1.31 -5.39
C GLY A 65 11.96 0.73 -6.66
N LYS A 66 11.71 -0.58 -6.70
CA LYS A 66 11.10 -1.28 -7.84
C LYS A 66 9.72 -1.80 -7.49
N LEU A 67 8.81 -1.80 -8.45
CA LEU A 67 7.54 -2.49 -8.34
C LEU A 67 7.79 -3.99 -8.58
N THR A 68 7.58 -4.81 -7.56
CA THR A 68 7.89 -6.24 -7.58
C THR A 68 6.65 -7.12 -7.69
N GLY A 69 5.46 -6.55 -7.56
CA GLY A 69 4.21 -7.27 -7.76
C GLY A 69 3.02 -6.33 -7.89
N MET A 70 2.00 -6.81 -8.60
CA MET A 70 0.68 -6.19 -8.68
C MET A 70 -0.36 -7.29 -8.50
N PHE A 71 -1.34 -7.04 -7.63
CA PHE A 71 -2.36 -8.01 -7.27
C PHE A 71 -3.72 -7.33 -7.25
N ASP A 72 -4.73 -7.98 -7.81
CA ASP A 72 -6.11 -7.63 -7.51
C ASP A 72 -6.52 -8.27 -6.18
N ARG A 73 -7.53 -7.70 -5.52
CA ARG A 73 -7.99 -8.18 -4.19
C ARG A 73 -8.26 -9.68 -4.12
N ALA A 74 -8.76 -10.28 -5.20
CA ALA A 74 -9.10 -11.70 -5.24
C ALA A 74 -7.86 -12.63 -5.24
N GLU A 75 -6.71 -12.12 -5.67
CA GLU A 75 -5.46 -12.88 -5.82
C GLU A 75 -4.48 -12.58 -4.68
N ALA A 76 -4.70 -11.47 -3.98
CA ALA A 76 -3.86 -11.04 -2.88
C ALA A 76 -3.98 -11.99 -1.69
N THR A 77 -2.83 -12.54 -1.29
CA THR A 77 -2.67 -13.27 -0.04
C THR A 77 -1.47 -12.70 0.70
N GLU A 78 -1.49 -12.73 2.02
CA GLU A 78 -0.36 -12.26 2.84
C GLU A 78 0.96 -12.89 2.40
N ALA A 79 0.98 -14.22 2.18
CA ALA A 79 2.16 -14.93 1.70
C ALA A 79 2.66 -14.40 0.35
N ALA A 80 1.76 -14.14 -0.61
CA ALA A 80 2.15 -13.62 -1.93
C ALA A 80 2.72 -12.19 -1.83
N LEU A 81 2.12 -11.34 -0.99
CA LEU A 81 2.59 -9.97 -0.78
C LEU A 81 3.96 -9.92 -0.11
N VAL A 82 4.17 -10.75 0.91
CA VAL A 82 5.48 -10.92 1.56
C VAL A 82 6.52 -11.49 0.60
N ALA A 83 6.17 -12.48 -0.22
CA ALA A 83 7.07 -13.01 -1.23
C ALA A 83 7.49 -11.92 -2.23
N ALA A 84 6.54 -11.11 -2.70
CA ALA A 84 6.82 -10.00 -3.61
C ALA A 84 7.73 -8.93 -2.97
N SER A 85 7.59 -8.65 -1.67
CA SER A 85 8.43 -7.65 -0.99
C SER A 85 9.90 -8.13 -0.84
N ALA A 86 10.13 -9.44 -0.80
CA ALA A 86 11.48 -10.00 -0.77
C ALA A 86 12.23 -9.90 -2.11
N LEU A 87 11.52 -9.84 -3.26
CA LEU A 87 12.13 -9.87 -4.60
C LEU A 87 13.09 -8.70 -4.90
N GLY A 88 12.88 -7.55 -4.27
CA GLY A 88 13.80 -6.41 -4.41
C GLY A 88 15.17 -6.69 -3.78
N HIS A 89 15.26 -7.67 -2.88
CA HIS A 89 16.48 -8.11 -2.19
C HIS A 89 17.15 -9.29 -2.89
N GLY A 90 17.07 -9.37 -4.23
CA GLY A 90 17.88 -10.30 -5.02
C GLY A 90 19.34 -10.30 -4.56
N PRO A 91 20.10 -11.39 -4.79
CA PRO A 91 21.45 -11.54 -4.24
C PRO A 91 22.23 -10.25 -4.46
N PRO A 92 22.95 -9.75 -3.43
CA PRO A 92 23.64 -8.48 -3.52
C PRO A 92 24.40 -8.48 -4.83
N HIS A 93 24.14 -7.45 -5.66
CA HIS A 93 24.80 -7.29 -6.94
C HIS A 93 26.28 -7.61 -6.72
N THR A 94 26.73 -8.75 -7.26
CA THR A 94 28.15 -8.93 -7.47
C THR A 94 28.44 -7.90 -8.54
N GLU A 95 28.95 -6.74 -8.13
CA GLU A 95 29.57 -5.80 -9.04
C GLU A 95 30.67 -6.58 -9.76
N SER A 96 30.32 -7.10 -10.93
CA SER A 96 31.27 -7.65 -11.87
C SER A 96 32.02 -6.47 -12.45
N HIS A 97 33.18 -6.16 -11.88
CA HIS A 97 34.20 -5.37 -12.56
C HIS A 97 34.58 -6.06 -13.89
N ALA A 98 34.35 -5.42 -15.04
CA ALA A 98 35.15 -5.58 -16.27
C ALA A 98 34.69 -4.61 -17.38
N HIS A 99 35.67 -4.02 -18.09
CA HIS A 99 35.64 -3.12 -19.27
C HIS A 99 35.50 -1.63 -18.91
N ASP A 100 36.51 -0.75 -19.08
CA ASP A 100 37.86 -0.76 -19.68
C ASP A 100 38.80 0.14 -18.87
#